data_AF-A0A831LLI7-F1
#
_entry.id   AF-A0A831LLI7-F1
#
_cell.length_a   1.000
_cell.length_b   1.000
_cell.length_c   1.000
_cell.angle_alpha   90.00
_cell.angle_beta   90.00
_cell.angle_gamma   90.00
#
_symmetry.space_group_name_H-M   'P 1'
#
loop_
_entity.id
_entity.type
_entity.pdbx_description
1 polymer ?
#
loop_
_entity_poly.entity_id
_entity_poly.type
_entity_poly.pdbx_seq_one_letter_code
_entity_poly.pdbx_strand_id
1 'polypeptide(L)'
;MKIVIIEDEQHTAEDLAETIKKAESGAQIGAILRSVKEAVAYFQNNERPDLIFCDIQLGDGLSFEIFNRIPISSPVIFCTAYDEYALKAFKA
;
A
#
# COMPACT_ATOMS: atom_id res chain seq x y z
N MET A 1 -0.53 -0.50 15.83
CA MET A 1 0.17 0.00 14.62
C MET A 1 -0.87 0.27 13.54
N LYS A 2 -0.95 1.48 13.00
CA LYS A 2 -1.87 1.86 11.92
C LYS A 2 -1.26 1.52 10.56
N ILE A 3 -1.95 0.69 9.80
CA ILE A 3 -1.51 0.15 8.52
C ILE A 3 -2.46 0.61 7.43
N VAL A 4 -1.92 1.01 6.29
CA VAL A 4 -2.70 1.28 5.07
C VAL A 4 -2.37 0.23 4.04
N ILE A 5 -3.39 -0.30 3.38
CA ILE A 5 -3.26 -1.25 2.28
C ILE A 5 -3.63 -0.53 0.97
N ILE A 6 -2.81 -0.70 -0.07
CA ILE A 6 -3.06 -0.19 -1.41
C ILE A 6 -3.11 -1.40 -2.35
N GLU A 7 -4.30 -1.76 -2.81
CA GLU A 7 -4.60 -2.99 -3.54
C GLU A 7 -5.93 -2.78 -4.27
N ASP A 8 -5.96 -2.99 -5.60
CA ASP A 8 -7.15 -2.71 -6.40
C ASP A 8 -8.15 -3.88 -6.37
N GLU A 9 -7.68 -5.11 -6.11
CA GLU A 9 -8.50 -6.30 -5.93
C GLU A 9 -8.99 -6.45 -4.49
N GLN A 10 -10.31 -6.32 -4.31
CA GLN A 10 -10.93 -6.32 -2.97
C GLN A 10 -10.64 -7.59 -2.18
N HIS A 11 -10.74 -8.76 -2.82
CA HIS A 11 -10.54 -10.03 -2.13
C HIS A 11 -9.11 -10.17 -1.63
N THR A 12 -8.13 -9.79 -2.46
CA THR A 12 -6.71 -9.76 -2.10
C THR A 12 -6.45 -8.81 -0.92
N ALA A 13 -7.07 -7.63 -0.93
CA ALA A 13 -6.93 -6.67 0.17
C ALA A 13 -7.51 -7.18 1.49
N GLU A 14 -8.66 -7.86 1.44
CA GLU A 14 -9.31 -8.48 2.60
C GLU A 14 -8.46 -9.62 3.17
N ASP A 15 -7.97 -10.52 2.31
CA ASP A 15 -7.09 -11.64 2.69
C ASP A 15 -5.77 -11.14 3.32
N LEU A 16 -5.19 -10.07 2.75
CA LEU A 16 -4.00 -9.44 3.30
C LEU A 16 -4.28 -8.79 4.66
N ALA A 17 -5.40 -8.07 4.79
CA ALA A 17 -5.82 -7.48 6.06
C ALA A 17 -6.01 -8.54 7.16
N GLU A 18 -6.62 -9.68 6.84
CA GLU A 18 -6.72 -10.81 7.76
C GLU A 18 -5.37 -11.39 8.13
N THR A 19 -4.49 -11.59 7.14
CA THR A 19 -3.15 -12.15 7.32
C THR A 19 -2.32 -11.27 8.24
N ILE A 20 -2.37 -9.94 8.05
CA ILE A 20 -1.70 -8.96 8.91
C ILE A 20 -2.23 -9.05 10.35
N LYS A 21 -3.56 -9.10 10.55
CA LYS A 21 -4.16 -9.21 11.89
C LYS A 21 -3.81 -10.53 12.60
N LYS A 22 -3.65 -11.62 11.84
CA LYS A 22 -3.21 -12.92 12.37
C LYS A 22 -1.75 -12.86 12.82
N ALA A 23 -0.90 -12.15 12.08
CA ALA A 23 0.53 -11.98 12.39
C ALA A 23 0.78 -10.98 13.54
N GLU A 24 0.01 -9.89 13.59
CA GLU A 24 0.11 -8.83 14.58
C GLU A 24 -1.30 -8.42 15.05
N SER A 25 -1.71 -8.93 16.20
CA SER A 25 -3.08 -8.74 16.71
C SER A 25 -3.38 -7.29 17.10
N GLY A 26 -2.37 -6.46 17.35
CA GLY A 26 -2.49 -5.02 17.60
C GLY A 26 -2.50 -4.16 16.32
N ALA A 27 -2.47 -4.78 15.14
CA ALA A 27 -2.55 -4.07 13.87
C ALA A 27 -3.95 -3.48 13.64
N GLN A 28 -3.98 -2.22 13.21
CA GLN A 28 -5.19 -1.50 12.83
C GLN A 28 -5.12 -1.19 11.34
N ILE A 29 -6.05 -1.75 10.56
CA ILE A 29 -6.17 -1.40 9.14
C ILE A 29 -6.92 -0.07 9.05
N GLY A 30 -6.17 1.01 8.80
CA GLY A 30 -6.67 2.37 8.81
C GLY A 30 -7.36 2.77 7.50
N ALA A 31 -6.95 2.17 6.38
CA ALA A 31 -7.61 2.30 5.08
C ALA A 31 -7.19 1.17 4.14
N ILE A 32 -8.08 0.86 3.19
CA ILE A 32 -7.80 0.05 2.00
C ILE A 32 -8.09 0.96 0.81
N LEU A 33 -7.10 1.16 -0.06
CA LEU A 33 -7.13 2.12 -1.16
C LEU A 33 -6.91 1.36 -2.47
N ARG A 34 -7.68 1.65 -3.50
CA ARG A 34 -7.75 0.81 -4.71
C ARG A 34 -7.05 1.38 -5.93
N SER A 35 -6.37 2.53 -5.79
CA SER A 35 -5.78 3.24 -6.91
C SER A 35 -4.70 4.23 -6.46
N VAL A 36 -3.79 4.58 -7.38
CA VAL A 36 -2.82 5.66 -7.21
C VAL A 36 -3.53 6.96 -6.85
N LYS A 37 -4.62 7.28 -7.55
CA LYS A 37 -5.40 8.50 -7.31
C LYS A 37 -5.96 8.55 -5.88
N GLU A 38 -6.56 7.45 -5.42
CA GLU A 38 -7.14 7.37 -4.08
C GLU A 38 -6.05 7.47 -3.00
N ALA A 39 -4.91 6.82 -3.20
CA ALA A 39 -3.79 6.89 -2.28
C ALA A 39 -3.20 8.28 -2.17
N VAL A 40 -3.01 8.98 -3.29
CA VAL A 40 -2.55 10.37 -3.29
C VAL A 40 -3.53 11.26 -2.52
N ALA A 41 -4.84 11.14 -2.79
CA ALA A 41 -5.85 11.91 -2.09
C ALA A 41 -5.89 11.58 -0.59
N TYR A 42 -5.74 10.31 -0.21
CA TYR A 42 -5.72 9.88 1.18
C TYR A 42 -4.54 10.47 1.94
N PHE A 43 -3.31 10.34 1.42
CA PHE A 43 -2.11 10.80 2.11
C PHE A 43 -1.97 12.32 2.16
N GLN A 44 -2.65 13.07 1.29
CA GLN A 44 -2.73 14.54 1.39
C GLN A 44 -3.64 15.01 2.53
N ASN A 45 -4.65 14.23 2.90
CA ASN A 45 -5.71 14.65 3.82
C ASN A 45 -5.72 13.91 5.16
N ASN A 46 -4.85 12.91 5.34
CA ASN A 46 -4.84 12.06 6.52
C ASN A 46 -3.45 11.99 7.16
N GLU A 47 -3.42 11.65 8.43
CA GLU A 47 -2.17 11.35 9.14
C GLU A 47 -1.45 10.15 8.54
N ARG A 48 -0.12 10.21 8.58
CA ARG A 48 0.77 9.17 8.05
C ARG A 48 0.56 7.86 8.82
N PRO A 49 0.46 6.71 8.12
CA PRO A 49 0.42 5.41 8.78
C PRO A 49 1.81 5.00 9.29
N ASP A 50 1.85 4.01 10.17
CA ASP A 50 3.10 3.41 10.65
C ASP A 50 3.73 2.49 9.60
N LEU A 51 2.92 1.87 8.73
CA LEU A 51 3.35 0.93 7.69
C LEU A 51 2.35 0.94 6.52
N ILE A 52 2.87 0.78 5.30
CA ILE A 52 2.07 0.66 4.09
C ILE A 52 2.34 -0.71 3.44
N PHE A 53 1.28 -1.43 3.11
CA PHE A 53 1.34 -2.53 2.15
C PHE A 53 0.81 -2.04 0.80
N CYS A 54 1.51 -2.32 -0.28
CA CYS A 54 1.22 -1.72 -1.57
C CYS A 54 1.45 -2.71 -2.70
N ASP A 55 0.44 -2.99 -3.52
CA ASP A 55 0.69 -3.59 -4.82
C ASP A 55 1.41 -2.60 -5.75
N ILE A 56 2.22 -3.14 -6.65
CA ILE A 56 2.98 -2.37 -7.62
C ILE A 56 2.10 -1.98 -8.81
N GLN A 57 1.22 -2.88 -9.28
CA GLN A 57 0.48 -2.72 -10.52
C GLN A 57 -1.01 -2.51 -10.22
N LEU A 58 -1.42 -1.27 -10.07
CA LEU A 58 -2.82 -0.92 -9.86
C LEU A 58 -3.51 -0.65 -11.20
N GLY A 59 -4.84 -0.74 -11.23
CA GLY A 59 -5.65 -0.48 -12.42
C GLY A 59 -5.48 0.92 -13.03
N ASP A 60 -5.03 1.92 -12.28
CA ASP A 60 -4.78 3.29 -12.76
C ASP A 60 -3.30 3.67 -12.90
N GLY A 61 -2.37 2.72 -12.72
CA GLY A 61 -0.94 2.94 -12.94
C GLY A 61 -0.02 2.19 -12.00
N LEU A 62 1.26 2.56 -12.01
CA LEU A 62 2.24 1.99 -11.09
C LEU A 62 2.18 2.74 -9.75
N SER A 63 2.13 2.00 -8.64
CA SER A 63 2.07 2.61 -7.31
C SER A 63 3.30 3.44 -6.95
N PHE A 64 4.43 3.23 -7.63
CA PHE A 64 5.61 4.08 -7.54
C PHE A 64 5.30 5.57 -7.79
N GLU A 65 4.28 5.86 -8.60
CA GLU A 65 3.85 7.24 -8.86
C GLU A 65 3.32 7.96 -7.61
N ILE A 66 2.82 7.21 -6.62
CA ILE A 66 2.34 7.77 -5.35
C ILE A 66 3.49 8.49 -4.64
N PHE A 67 4.65 7.84 -4.56
CA PHE A 67 5.84 8.34 -3.84
C PHE A 67 6.55 9.46 -4.59
N ASN A 68 6.41 9.52 -5.92
CA ASN A 68 6.87 10.66 -6.73
C ASN A 68 6.02 11.92 -6.50
N ARG A 69 4.75 11.77 -6.12
CA ARG A 69 3.79 12.88 -5.95
C ARG A 69 3.74 13.40 -4.52
N ILE A 70 3.99 12.53 -3.54
CA ILE A 70 3.89 12.87 -2.11
C ILE A 70 5.10 12.30 -1.36
N PRO A 71 5.77 13.10 -0.52
CA PRO A 71 6.82 12.59 0.36
C PRO A 71 6.19 11.70 1.45
N ILE A 72 6.36 10.39 1.31
CA ILE A 72 5.95 9.40 2.31
C ILE A 72 7.19 8.95 3.09
N SER A 73 7.14 9.07 4.41
CA SER A 73 8.20 8.61 5.33
C SER A 73 7.91 7.25 5.95
N SER A 74 6.68 6.75 5.77
CA SER A 74 6.26 5.45 6.29
C SER A 74 7.00 4.34 5.53
N PRO A 75 7.48 3.28 6.21
CA PRO A 75 8.00 2.11 5.53
C PRO A 75 6.93 1.50 4.62
N VAL A 76 7.36 1.01 3.46
CA VAL A 76 6.50 0.41 2.44
C VAL A 76 6.93 -1.03 2.20
N ILE A 77 5.97 -1.95 2.23
CA ILE A 77 6.12 -3.33 1.79
C ILE A 77 5.39 -3.46 0.47
N PHE A 78 6.16 -3.70 -0.60
CA PHE A 78 5.58 -3.99 -1.91
C PHE A 78 5.17 -5.46 -2.00
N CYS A 79 3.94 -5.70 -2.41
CA CYS A 79 3.37 -7.03 -2.61
C CYS A 79 2.98 -7.16 -4.08
N THR A 80 3.68 -7.98 -4.88
CA THR A 80 3.32 -8.13 -6.29
C THR A 80 3.47 -9.57 -6.75
N ALA A 81 2.68 -9.98 -7.74
CA ALA A 81 2.82 -11.27 -8.41
C ALA A 81 3.81 -11.23 -9.59
N TYR A 82 4.36 -10.05 -9.93
CA TYR A 82 5.23 -9.86 -11.08
C TYR A 82 6.71 -9.76 -10.65
N ASP A 83 7.49 -10.76 -11.02
CA ASP A 83 8.92 -10.85 -10.67
C ASP A 83 9.74 -9.64 -11.16
N GLU A 84 9.38 -9.07 -12.32
CA GLU A 84 10.12 -7.97 -12.95
C GLU A 84 10.09 -6.65 -12.16
N TYR A 85 9.08 -6.46 -11.32
CA TYR A 85 8.94 -5.25 -10.52
C TYR A 85 9.76 -5.29 -9.22
N ALA A 86 10.20 -6.48 -8.78
CA ALA A 86 11.00 -6.62 -7.56
C ALA A 86 12.30 -5.79 -7.63
N LEU A 87 12.99 -5.80 -8.78
CA LEU A 87 14.22 -5.02 -8.96
C LEU A 87 13.96 -3.50 -9.03
N LYS A 88 12.79 -3.08 -9.52
CA LYS A 88 12.42 -1.66 -9.60
C LYS A 88 12.04 -1.11 -8.23
N ALA A 89 11.44 -1.94 -7.37
CA ALA A 89 11.06 -1.56 -6.00
C ALA A 89 12.25 -1.11 -5.14
N PHE A 90 13.46 -1.65 -5.37
CA PHE A 90 14.67 -1.20 -4.66
C PHE A 90 15.18 0.19 -5.05
N LYS A 91 14.67 0.78 -6.13
CA LYS A 91 15.09 2.10 -6.63
C LYS A 91 14.08 3.21 -6.35
N ALA A 92 12.93 2.86 -5.75
CA ALA A 92 11.84 3.77 -5.44
C ALA A 92 12.10 4.55 -4.15
#